data_AF-A0A357ZWS0-F1
#
_entry.id   AF-A0A357ZWS0-F1
#
_cell.length_a   1.000
_cell.length_b   1.000
_cell.length_c   1.000
_cell.angle_alpha   90.00
_cell.angle_beta   90.00
_cell.angle_gamma   90.00
#
_symmetry.space_group_name_H-M   'P 1'
#
loop_
_entity.id
_entity.type
_entity.pdbx_description
1 polymer ?
#
loop_
_entity_poly.entity_id
_entity_poly.type
_entity_poly.pdbx_seq_one_letter_code
_entity_poly.pdbx_strand_id
1 'polypeptide(L)'
;MDQHIRPAGDDVNPGDPVIAVGTELTAAHLGVLATIGVTHIAVVRRPVVGVISTGDELIDDGSPLAPGQIRDSNRLTLRKLLESHGFDTVDLGLARDNEQVIETAMRAGAESCDA
;
A
#
# COMPACT_ATOMS: atom_id res chain seq x y z
N MET A 1 -24.51 -44.96 21.32
CA MET A 1 -23.41 -44.22 21.97
C MET A 1 -22.59 -43.65 20.83
N ASP A 2 -22.18 -42.37 20.88
CA ASP A 2 -21.43 -41.60 19.84
C ASP A 2 -22.12 -40.33 19.31
N GLN A 3 -23.25 -39.91 19.91
CA GLN A 3 -24.02 -38.73 19.47
C GLN A 3 -23.26 -37.38 19.65
N HIS A 4 -22.05 -37.39 20.20
CA HIS A 4 -21.22 -36.19 20.49
C HIS A 4 -19.76 -36.33 20.04
N ILE A 5 -19.42 -37.31 19.20
CA ILE A 5 -18.06 -37.46 18.65
C ILE A 5 -18.03 -36.80 17.27
N ARG A 6 -17.12 -35.85 17.07
CA ARG A 6 -16.82 -35.29 15.75
C ARG A 6 -15.75 -36.14 15.07
N PRO A 7 -15.95 -36.64 13.84
CA PRO A 7 -14.94 -37.41 13.14
C PRO A 7 -13.71 -36.55 12.80
N ALA A 8 -12.57 -37.20 12.55
CA ALA A 8 -11.42 -36.49 11.99
C ALA A 8 -11.79 -35.95 10.60
N GLY A 9 -11.42 -34.69 10.31
CA GLY A 9 -11.75 -34.03 9.04
C GLY A 9 -13.16 -33.45 8.94
N ASP A 10 -13.92 -33.40 10.04
CA ASP A 10 -15.29 -32.86 10.09
C ASP A 10 -15.37 -31.36 9.73
N ASP A 11 -14.29 -30.61 9.96
CA ASP A 11 -14.19 -29.19 9.58
C ASP A 11 -13.43 -28.99 8.25
N VAL A 12 -12.27 -29.62 8.09
CA VAL A 12 -11.39 -29.44 6.92
C VAL A 12 -10.60 -30.73 6.68
N ASN A 13 -10.47 -31.15 5.42
CA ASN A 13 -9.64 -32.28 5.03
C ASN A 13 -8.29 -31.83 4.42
N PRO A 14 -7.25 -32.68 4.49
CA PRO A 14 -6.01 -32.42 3.77
C PRO A 14 -6.27 -32.21 2.27
N GLY A 15 -5.84 -31.06 1.75
CA GLY A 15 -6.02 -30.68 0.34
C GLY A 15 -7.20 -29.75 0.08
N ASP A 16 -8.08 -29.53 1.05
CA ASP A 16 -9.19 -28.59 0.88
C ASP A 16 -8.68 -27.13 0.79
N PRO A 17 -9.23 -26.31 -0.12
CA PRO A 17 -8.94 -24.89 -0.15
C PRO A 17 -9.58 -24.19 1.05
N VAL A 18 -8.75 -23.73 2.00
CA VAL A 18 -9.22 -23.06 3.23
C VAL A 18 -9.48 -21.56 2.99
N ILE A 19 -8.63 -20.91 2.20
CA ILE A 19 -8.74 -19.50 1.83
C ILE A 19 -8.44 -19.39 0.33
N ALA A 20 -9.28 -18.66 -0.40
CA ALA A 20 -9.08 -18.44 -1.82
C ALA A 20 -7.95 -17.41 -2.08
N VAL A 21 -7.27 -17.54 -3.22
CA VAL A 21 -6.32 -16.53 -3.68
C VAL A 21 -7.06 -15.21 -3.93
N GLY A 22 -6.45 -14.11 -3.48
CA GLY A 22 -7.05 -12.76 -3.58
C GLY A 22 -7.98 -12.39 -2.44
N THR A 23 -8.21 -13.28 -1.47
CA THR A 23 -8.96 -12.94 -0.25
C THR A 23 -8.13 -12.02 0.66
N GLU A 24 -8.73 -10.90 1.06
CA GLU A 24 -8.17 -10.03 2.10
C GLU A 24 -8.16 -10.75 3.45
N LEU A 25 -6.99 -10.82 4.09
CA LEU A 25 -6.83 -11.53 5.35
C LEU A 25 -7.39 -10.70 6.51
N THR A 26 -8.30 -11.32 7.28
CA THR A 26 -8.88 -10.76 8.50
C THR A 26 -8.40 -11.55 9.71
N ALA A 27 -8.66 -11.06 10.93
CA ALA A 27 -8.34 -11.79 12.15
C ALA A 27 -8.95 -13.20 12.18
N ALA A 28 -10.16 -13.39 11.62
CA ALA A 28 -10.79 -14.71 11.53
C ALA A 28 -10.02 -15.66 10.62
N HIS A 29 -9.59 -15.17 9.45
CA HIS A 29 -8.75 -15.95 8.52
C HIS A 29 -7.44 -16.41 9.19
N LEU A 30 -6.78 -15.51 9.91
CA LEU A 30 -5.55 -15.83 10.64
C LEU A 30 -5.79 -16.87 11.75
N GLY A 31 -6.93 -16.79 12.44
CA GLY A 31 -7.33 -17.78 13.44
C GLY A 31 -7.51 -19.18 12.85
N VAL A 32 -8.19 -19.29 11.70
CA VAL A 32 -8.36 -20.57 10.98
C VAL A 32 -7.00 -21.13 10.51
N LEU A 33 -6.11 -20.29 9.97
CA LEU A 33 -4.78 -20.73 9.57
C LEU A 33 -3.97 -21.28 10.76
N ALA A 34 -4.10 -20.65 11.93
CA ALA A 34 -3.41 -21.08 13.14
C ALA A 34 -3.89 -22.46 13.63
N THR A 35 -5.20 -22.77 13.55
CA THR A 35 -5.73 -24.08 14.01
C THR A 35 -5.23 -25.24 13.17
N ILE A 36 -4.88 -25.00 11.91
CA ILE A 36 -4.30 -26.00 10.99
C ILE A 36 -2.77 -25.95 10.93
N GLY A 37 -2.12 -25.20 11.83
CA GLY A 37 -0.66 -25.16 11.96
C GLY A 37 0.07 -24.33 10.90
N VAL A 38 -0.63 -23.50 10.12
CA VAL A 38 -0.01 -22.61 9.13
C VAL A 38 0.51 -21.36 9.84
N THR A 39 1.83 -21.21 9.90
CA THR A 39 2.51 -20.08 10.57
C THR A 39 3.04 -19.04 9.60
N HIS A 40 3.14 -19.38 8.31
CA HIS A 40 3.60 -18.51 7.23
C HIS A 40 2.71 -18.72 6.01
N ILE A 41 2.33 -17.64 5.33
CA ILE A 41 1.52 -17.68 4.12
C ILE A 41 2.09 -16.71 3.08
N ALA A 42 2.05 -17.11 1.81
CA ALA A 42 2.39 -16.24 0.71
C ALA A 42 1.27 -15.20 0.51
N VAL A 43 1.64 -13.93 0.45
CA VAL A 43 0.73 -12.82 0.17
C VAL A 43 1.26 -11.99 -0.98
N VAL A 44 0.36 -11.24 -1.62
CA VAL A 44 0.77 -10.22 -2.59
C VAL A 44 1.40 -9.05 -1.81
N ARG A 45 2.55 -8.57 -2.28
CA ARG A 45 3.17 -7.37 -1.69
C ARG A 45 2.29 -6.14 -1.89
N ARG A 46 2.43 -5.15 -1.02
CA ARG A 46 1.79 -3.85 -1.21
C ARG A 46 2.39 -3.17 -2.46
N PRO A 47 1.57 -2.53 -3.31
CA PRO A 47 2.08 -1.67 -4.37
C PRO A 47 2.84 -0.48 -3.80
N VAL A 48 3.89 -0.07 -4.49
CA VAL A 48 4.69 1.12 -4.20
C VAL A 48 4.18 2.26 -5.09
N VAL A 49 3.74 3.37 -4.50
CA VAL A 49 3.13 4.49 -5.23
C VAL A 49 4.00 5.74 -5.11
N GLY A 50 4.45 6.29 -6.24
CA GLY A 50 5.20 7.53 -6.31
C GLY A 50 4.28 8.75 -6.26
N VAL A 51 4.64 9.77 -5.47
CA VAL A 51 3.89 11.03 -5.40
C VAL A 51 4.81 12.21 -5.69
N ILE A 52 4.43 13.01 -6.68
CA ILE A 52 5.12 14.23 -7.11
C ILE A 52 4.13 15.39 -7.14
N SER A 53 4.57 16.59 -6.75
CA SER A 53 3.87 17.85 -7.05
C SER A 53 4.65 18.61 -8.13
N THR A 54 3.96 19.33 -9.00
CA THR A 54 4.57 20.22 -9.99
C THR A 54 4.02 21.63 -9.84
N GLY A 55 4.87 22.63 -9.99
CA GLY A 55 4.44 24.04 -10.02
C GLY A 55 5.51 25.00 -9.54
N ASP A 56 5.61 26.14 -10.21
CA ASP A 56 6.54 27.22 -9.85
C ASP A 56 6.04 28.05 -8.65
N GLU A 57 4.74 28.04 -8.40
CA GLU A 57 4.09 28.69 -7.27
C GLU A 57 4.26 27.93 -5.95
N LEU A 58 4.59 26.63 -6.01
CA LEU A 58 4.60 25.77 -4.83
C LEU A 58 5.86 25.95 -3.98
N ILE A 59 5.69 25.91 -2.65
CA ILE A 59 6.77 25.78 -1.66
C ILE A 59 6.43 24.75 -0.58
N ASP A 60 7.44 24.06 -0.06
CA ASP A 60 7.30 23.03 1.00
C ASP A 60 8.38 23.11 2.10
N ASP A 61 9.31 24.07 2.01
CA ASP A 61 10.47 24.23 2.90
C ASP A 61 10.18 25.05 4.18
N GLY A 62 8.95 25.54 4.34
CA GLY A 62 8.53 26.33 5.49
C GLY A 62 8.87 27.82 5.43
N SER A 63 9.47 28.31 4.32
CA SER A 63 9.74 29.73 4.15
C SER A 63 8.44 30.57 4.16
N PRO A 64 8.54 31.89 4.42
CA PRO A 64 7.45 32.81 4.15
C PRO A 64 7.04 32.77 2.67
N LEU A 65 5.75 32.93 2.39
CA LEU A 65 5.24 32.99 1.02
C LEU A 65 5.57 34.34 0.39
N ALA A 66 6.19 34.33 -0.78
CA ALA A 66 6.25 35.49 -1.66
C ALA A 66 4.90 35.69 -2.38
N PRO A 67 4.62 36.89 -2.93
CA PRO A 67 3.45 37.11 -3.76
C PRO A 67 3.35 36.09 -4.89
N GLY A 68 2.20 35.40 -5.00
CA GLY A 68 1.97 34.37 -6.00
C GLY A 68 2.37 32.95 -5.58
N GLN A 69 3.05 32.76 -4.44
CA GLN A 69 3.36 31.43 -3.92
C GLN A 69 2.24 30.86 -3.05
N ILE A 70 2.15 29.53 -3.04
CA ILE A 70 1.26 28.75 -2.17
C ILE A 70 2.02 27.53 -1.61
N ARG A 71 1.47 26.91 -0.56
CA ARG A 71 2.07 25.71 0.05
C ARG A 71 1.63 24.45 -0.69
N ASP A 72 2.56 23.52 -0.88
CA ASP A 72 2.24 22.18 -1.39
C ASP A 72 1.47 21.38 -0.30
N SER A 73 0.15 21.29 -0.45
CA SER A 73 -0.70 20.45 0.40
C SER A 73 -0.97 19.08 -0.21
N ASN A 74 -1.05 19.00 -1.55
CA ASN A 74 -1.56 17.81 -2.24
C ASN A 74 -0.63 16.61 -2.08
N ARG A 75 0.68 16.80 -2.25
CA ARG A 75 1.64 15.69 -2.09
C ARG A 75 1.60 15.12 -0.68
N LEU A 76 1.54 15.97 0.33
CA LEU A 76 1.39 15.52 1.72
C LEU A 76 0.07 14.75 1.92
N THR A 77 -1.06 15.31 1.46
CA THR A 77 -2.37 14.69 1.60
C THR A 77 -2.44 13.33 0.90
N LEU A 78 -1.99 13.24 -0.36
CA LEU A 78 -2.00 12.01 -1.13
C LEU A 78 -1.14 10.93 -0.49
N ARG A 79 0.08 11.28 -0.04
CA ARG A 79 0.95 10.35 0.68
C ARG A 79 0.28 9.81 1.94
N LYS A 80 -0.32 10.67 2.76
CA LYS A 80 -1.01 10.23 3.98
C LYS A 80 -2.25 9.39 3.73
N LEU A 81 -2.97 9.64 2.64
CA LEU A 81 -4.09 8.79 2.22
C LEU A 81 -3.62 7.41 1.75
N LEU A 82 -2.54 7.35 0.98
CA LEU A 82 -1.97 6.08 0.52
C LEU A 82 -1.42 5.26 1.70
N GLU A 83 -0.63 5.89 2.58
CA GLU A 83 -0.10 5.26 3.80
C GLU A 83 -1.24 4.71 4.70
N SER A 84 -2.35 5.46 4.86
CA SER A 84 -3.47 5.03 5.71
C SER A 84 -4.26 3.85 5.14
N HIS A 85 -4.21 3.64 3.82
CA HIS A 85 -4.76 2.46 3.14
C HIS A 85 -3.72 1.33 3.00
N GLY A 86 -2.54 1.51 3.59
CA GLY A 86 -1.50 0.50 3.64
C GLY A 86 -0.68 0.39 2.36
N PHE A 87 -0.67 1.39 1.48
CA PHE A 87 0.28 1.43 0.38
C PHE A 87 1.65 1.91 0.85
N ASP A 88 2.70 1.39 0.23
CA ASP A 88 4.04 1.94 0.39
C ASP A 88 4.16 3.15 -0.53
N THR A 89 4.69 4.28 -0.04
CA THR A 89 4.76 5.52 -0.83
C THR A 89 6.18 6.01 -1.01
N VAL A 90 6.51 6.47 -2.21
CA VAL A 90 7.78 7.15 -2.52
C VAL A 90 7.48 8.63 -2.75
N ASP A 91 8.20 9.49 -2.03
CA ASP A 91 8.15 10.93 -2.25
C ASP A 91 9.11 11.32 -3.37
N LEU A 92 8.56 11.66 -4.53
CA LEU A 92 9.32 12.12 -5.70
C LEU A 92 9.58 13.63 -5.66
N GLY A 93 9.09 14.31 -4.61
CA GLY A 93 9.38 15.71 -4.32
C GLY A 93 8.48 16.71 -5.05
N LEU A 94 8.94 17.96 -5.03
CA LEU A 94 8.33 19.09 -5.73
C LEU A 94 9.18 19.44 -6.95
N ALA A 95 8.63 19.23 -8.15
CA ALA A 95 9.26 19.60 -9.42
C ALA A 95 8.80 20.99 -9.87
N ARG A 96 9.73 21.82 -10.34
CA ARG A 96 9.40 23.07 -11.05
C ARG A 96 8.83 22.76 -12.43
N ASP A 97 8.14 23.73 -13.04
CA ASP A 97 7.53 23.59 -14.37
C ASP A 97 8.60 23.65 -15.47
N ASN A 98 9.49 22.68 -15.42
CA ASN A 98 10.61 22.48 -16.30
C ASN A 98 10.58 21.04 -16.79
N GLU A 99 10.57 20.87 -18.11
CA GLU A 99 10.47 19.57 -18.78
C GLU A 99 11.51 18.56 -18.26
N GLN A 100 12.78 18.97 -18.12
CA GLN A 100 13.86 18.07 -17.70
C GLN A 100 13.71 17.65 -16.23
N VAL A 101 13.26 18.56 -15.36
CA VAL A 101 13.03 18.27 -13.94
C VAL A 101 11.88 17.28 -13.79
N ILE A 102 10.78 17.51 -14.49
CA ILE A 102 9.61 16.62 -14.47
C ILE A 102 9.97 15.26 -15.05
N GLU A 103 10.66 15.22 -16.20
CA GLU A 103 11.09 13.97 -16.83
C GLU A 103 11.96 13.13 -15.89
N THR A 104 12.94 13.77 -15.23
CA THR A 104 13.84 13.09 -14.29
C THR A 104 13.07 12.45 -13.14
N ALA A 105 12.14 13.20 -12.53
CA ALA A 105 11.33 12.71 -11.43
C ALA A 105 10.38 11.58 -11.86
N MET A 106 9.75 11.71 -13.04
CA MET A 106 8.88 10.68 -13.61
C MET A 106 9.64 9.39 -13.93
N ARG A 107 10.86 9.49 -14.47
CA ARG A 107 11.72 8.31 -14.72
C ARG A 107 12.12 7.62 -13.42
N ALA A 108 12.53 8.37 -12.41
CA ALA A 108 12.82 7.82 -11.09
C ALA A 108 11.61 7.09 -10.48
N GLY A 109 10.41 7.66 -10.64
CA GLY A 109 9.15 7.01 -10.29
C GLY A 109 8.93 5.70 -11.05
N ALA A 110 9.01 5.71 -12.38
CA ALA A 110 8.79 4.54 -13.22
C ALA A 110 9.78 3.37 -12.95
N GLU A 111 10.99 3.67 -12.47
CA GLU A 111 11.99 2.65 -12.12
C GLU A 111 11.77 2.02 -10.73
N SER A 112 11.08 2.72 -9.83
CA SER A 112 11.01 2.34 -8.41
C SER A 112 9.59 2.14 -7.87
N CYS A 113 8.56 2.52 -8.63
CA CYS A 113 7.15 2.51 -8.23
C CYS A 113 6.30 1.70 -9.22
N ASP A 114 5.15 1.22 -8.73
CA ASP A 114 4.13 0.51 -9.52
C ASP A 114 3.06 1.45 -10.09
N ALA A 115 2.96 2.66 -9.53
CA ALA A 115 2.04 3.72 -9.93
C ALA A 115 2.63 5.10 -9.61
#